data_AF-V9IDJ9-F1
#
_entry.id   AF-V9IDJ9-F1
#
_cell.length_a   1.000
_cell.length_b   1.000
_cell.length_c   1.000
_cell.angle_alpha   90.00
_cell.angle_beta   90.00
_cell.angle_gamma   90.00
#
_symmetry.space_group_name_H-M   'P 1'
#
loop_
_entity.id
_entity.type
_entity.pdbx_description
1 polymer ?
#
loop_
_entity_poly.entity_id
_entity_poly.type
_entity_poly.pdbx_seq_one_letter_code
_entity_poly.pdbx_strand_id
1 'polypeptide(L)'
;MTSEIQITSIVNDILKVEAIEEAFSCVLVHHPNNENEKITVWQTELSSTMSNLSKEQQENAVRQFLTMAAAMTNHKRLQLLLSLLENLVTSNVLAARLVCECILNCDKLQYQLEDFWIECFVLIRHIIGGVDYKGVREIMKGCKEKAQTIPARLDASIQPQLKALENVLEYIFDRNACLLPGYFIVTEIQKAYPDGKNWPHWKLAKLLSNFVESFRNTAQMVSIVGHSKMLPVVEHTGYADLINPWVLDTTTLKFSLKGNLPYDEDLLKPQTGLLRYVLEQPYSRDMVCSMLGLQNSKNNVV
;
A
#
# COMPACT_ATOMS: atom_id res chain seq x y z
N MET A 1 -10.58 -30.43 -19.93
CA MET A 1 -9.58 -30.58 -18.85
C MET A 1 -9.55 -29.26 -18.10
N THR A 2 -9.40 -29.24 -16.78
CA THR A 2 -9.31 -27.99 -16.01
C THR A 2 -8.03 -27.25 -16.38
N SER A 3 -8.13 -25.92 -16.57
CA SER A 3 -7.01 -25.03 -16.93
C SER A 3 -5.84 -25.13 -15.96
N GLU A 4 -6.16 -25.32 -14.68
CA GLU A 4 -5.24 -25.61 -13.58
C GLU A 4 -4.30 -26.80 -13.85
N ILE A 5 -4.82 -27.89 -14.45
CA ILE A 5 -4.02 -29.08 -14.76
C ILE A 5 -3.04 -28.78 -15.91
N GLN A 6 -3.44 -27.98 -16.90
CA GLN A 6 -2.57 -27.59 -18.01
C GLN A 6 -1.42 -26.72 -17.51
N ILE A 7 -1.71 -25.70 -16.70
CA ILE A 7 -0.66 -24.85 -16.10
C ILE A 7 0.25 -25.66 -15.18
N THR A 8 -0.32 -26.57 -14.39
CA THR A 8 0.46 -27.50 -13.57
C THR A 8 1.39 -28.37 -14.42
N SER A 9 0.94 -28.84 -15.60
CA SER A 9 1.81 -29.56 -16.54
C SER A 9 2.92 -28.66 -17.06
N ILE A 10 2.60 -27.50 -17.63
CA ILE A 10 3.58 -26.57 -18.21
C ILE A 10 4.63 -26.17 -17.17
N VAL A 11 4.22 -25.82 -15.95
CA VAL A 11 5.15 -25.50 -14.86
C VAL A 11 5.96 -26.75 -14.48
N ASN A 12 5.37 -27.94 -14.36
CA ASN A 12 6.13 -29.17 -14.11
C ASN A 12 7.13 -29.49 -15.23
N ASP A 13 6.82 -29.15 -16.49
CA ASP A 13 7.69 -29.36 -17.64
C ASP A 13 8.85 -28.34 -17.68
N ILE A 14 8.63 -27.09 -17.26
CA ILE A 14 9.70 -26.11 -16.98
C ILE A 14 10.56 -26.55 -15.76
N LEU A 15 9.94 -27.23 -14.79
CA LEU A 15 10.59 -27.72 -13.58
C LEU A 15 11.35 -29.04 -13.77
N LYS A 16 11.09 -29.82 -14.84
CA LYS A 16 11.86 -31.03 -15.14
C LYS A 16 13.31 -30.66 -15.44
N VAL A 17 14.23 -31.18 -14.63
CA VAL A 17 15.59 -31.43 -15.10
C VAL A 17 15.55 -32.79 -15.77
N GLU A 18 16.09 -32.89 -16.98
CA GLU A 18 16.47 -34.22 -17.45
C GLU A 18 17.58 -34.73 -16.54
N ALA A 19 17.43 -35.92 -15.94
CA ALA A 19 18.45 -36.48 -15.04
C ALA A 19 19.84 -36.60 -15.71
N ILE A 20 19.87 -36.57 -17.04
CA ILE A 20 21.07 -36.50 -17.88
C ILE A 20 21.70 -35.09 -17.83
N GLU A 21 20.93 -34.01 -17.94
CA GLU A 21 21.43 -32.63 -17.78
C GLU A 21 22.02 -32.41 -16.37
N GLU A 22 21.39 -32.99 -15.33
CA GLU A 22 21.92 -32.91 -13.96
C GLU A 22 23.22 -33.72 -13.79
N ALA A 23 23.22 -35.00 -14.20
CA ALA A 23 24.35 -35.91 -14.06
C ALA A 23 25.58 -35.55 -14.92
N PHE A 24 25.37 -34.88 -16.06
CA PHE A 24 26.43 -34.51 -17.01
C PHE A 24 26.64 -32.99 -17.15
N SER A 25 26.20 -32.20 -16.18
CA SER A 25 26.38 -30.73 -16.13
C SER A 25 27.84 -30.26 -16.28
N CYS A 26 28.83 -31.07 -15.88
CA CYS A 26 30.26 -30.80 -16.08
C CYS A 26 30.80 -31.16 -17.48
N VAL A 27 30.01 -31.79 -18.33
CA VAL A 27 30.39 -32.31 -19.66
C VAL A 27 29.55 -31.68 -20.78
N LEU A 28 28.33 -31.23 -20.47
CA LEU A 28 27.45 -30.54 -21.40
C LEU A 28 27.96 -29.14 -21.72
N VAL A 29 28.22 -28.88 -23.00
CA VAL A 29 28.48 -27.53 -23.51
C VAL A 29 27.13 -26.82 -23.62
N HIS A 30 26.78 -26.04 -22.60
CA HIS A 30 25.59 -25.19 -22.61
C HIS A 30 25.69 -24.14 -23.73
N HIS A 31 24.92 -24.33 -24.80
CA HIS A 31 24.77 -23.34 -25.86
C HIS A 31 23.67 -22.33 -25.46
N PRO A 32 24.00 -21.06 -25.14
CA PRO A 32 23.03 -20.11 -24.58
C PRO A 32 21.86 -19.79 -25.52
N ASN A 33 22.07 -19.90 -26.84
CA ASN A 33 20.99 -19.75 -27.82
C ASN A 33 19.90 -20.82 -27.66
N ASN A 34 20.27 -22.06 -27.35
CA ASN A 34 19.34 -23.17 -27.23
C ASN A 34 18.51 -23.08 -25.92
N GLU A 35 19.10 -22.54 -24.85
CA GLU A 35 18.37 -22.22 -23.62
C GLU A 35 17.39 -21.06 -23.83
N ASN A 36 17.79 -20.01 -24.55
CA ASN A 36 16.88 -18.92 -24.92
C ASN A 36 15.71 -19.42 -25.79
N GLU A 37 15.97 -20.31 -26.76
CA GLU A 37 14.91 -20.95 -27.55
C GLU A 37 13.94 -21.76 -26.67
N LYS A 38 14.43 -22.62 -25.75
CA LYS A 38 13.58 -23.31 -24.74
C LYS A 38 12.70 -22.33 -23.96
N ILE A 39 13.27 -21.21 -23.47
CA ILE A 39 12.55 -20.18 -22.73
C ILE A 39 11.46 -19.52 -23.60
N THR A 40 11.73 -19.20 -24.87
CA THR A 40 10.71 -18.63 -25.76
C THR A 40 9.56 -19.60 -26.05
N VAL A 41 9.83 -20.91 -26.17
CA VAL A 41 8.80 -21.94 -26.34
C VAL A 41 7.88 -21.95 -25.11
N TRP A 42 8.43 -22.07 -23.90
CA TRP A 42 7.66 -22.02 -22.65
C TRP A 42 6.86 -20.72 -22.51
N GLN A 43 7.44 -19.57 -22.89
CA GLN A 43 6.74 -18.29 -22.88
C GLN A 43 5.54 -18.29 -23.84
N THR A 44 5.68 -18.83 -25.07
CA THR A 44 4.57 -18.91 -26.03
C THR A 44 3.48 -19.87 -25.59
N GLU A 45 3.84 -21.01 -24.97
CA GLU A 45 2.88 -21.97 -24.44
C GLU A 45 2.09 -21.38 -23.27
N LEU A 46 2.75 -20.73 -22.31
CA LEU A 46 2.11 -20.00 -21.22
C LEU A 46 1.22 -18.87 -21.74
N SER A 47 1.71 -18.06 -22.70
CA SER A 47 0.97 -16.93 -23.26
C SER A 47 -0.30 -17.39 -23.99
N SER A 48 -0.20 -18.44 -24.82
CA SER A 48 -1.35 -19.02 -25.53
C SER A 48 -2.36 -19.63 -24.56
N THR A 49 -1.90 -20.34 -23.53
CA THR A 49 -2.77 -20.93 -22.50
C THR A 49 -3.52 -19.84 -21.74
N MET A 50 -2.81 -18.84 -21.19
CA MET A 50 -3.39 -17.76 -20.39
C MET A 50 -4.33 -16.84 -21.20
N SER A 51 -4.06 -16.63 -22.50
CA SER A 51 -4.91 -15.81 -23.38
C SER A 51 -6.27 -16.44 -23.67
N ASN A 52 -6.38 -17.77 -23.56
CA ASN A 52 -7.64 -18.50 -23.81
C ASN A 52 -8.54 -18.61 -22.57
N LEU A 53 -8.11 -18.10 -21.41
CA LEU A 53 -8.83 -18.19 -20.14
C LEU A 53 -9.70 -16.97 -19.85
N SER A 54 -10.79 -17.16 -19.09
CA SER A 54 -11.53 -16.05 -18.49
C SER A 54 -10.71 -15.35 -17.39
N LYS A 55 -11.06 -14.11 -17.03
CA LYS A 55 -10.34 -13.36 -15.97
C LYS A 55 -10.29 -14.08 -14.62
N GLU A 56 -11.37 -14.77 -14.25
CA GLU A 56 -11.44 -15.57 -13.01
C GLU A 56 -10.54 -16.81 -13.10
N GLN A 57 -10.51 -17.46 -14.27
CA GLN A 57 -9.60 -18.57 -14.54
C GLN A 57 -8.13 -18.12 -14.57
N GLN A 58 -7.83 -16.92 -15.09
CA GLN A 58 -6.50 -16.30 -15.03
C GLN A 58 -6.07 -16.01 -13.58
N GLU A 59 -6.98 -15.59 -12.70
CA GLU A 59 -6.67 -15.38 -11.29
C GLU A 59 -6.30 -16.70 -10.59
N ASN A 60 -7.13 -17.73 -10.74
CA ASN A 60 -6.87 -19.05 -10.16
C ASN A 60 -5.58 -19.69 -10.73
N ALA A 61 -5.36 -19.52 -12.03
CA ALA A 61 -4.14 -19.89 -12.73
C ALA A 61 -2.88 -19.26 -12.11
N VAL A 62 -2.89 -17.93 -11.87
CA VAL A 62 -1.76 -17.22 -11.25
C VAL A 62 -1.59 -17.64 -9.78
N ARG A 63 -2.66 -17.81 -9.02
CA ARG A 63 -2.61 -18.31 -7.63
C ARG A 63 -1.96 -19.71 -7.54
N GLN A 64 -2.29 -20.61 -8.47
CA GLN A 64 -1.67 -21.93 -8.53
C GLN A 64 -0.21 -21.87 -8.97
N PHE A 65 0.11 -21.07 -9.99
CA PHE A 65 1.48 -20.82 -10.44
C PHE A 65 2.39 -20.34 -9.29
N LEU A 66 1.92 -19.34 -8.53
CA LEU A 66 2.62 -18.83 -7.34
C LEU A 66 2.77 -19.89 -6.24
N THR A 67 1.77 -20.75 -6.05
CA THR A 67 1.84 -21.86 -5.08
C THR A 67 2.90 -22.89 -5.46
N MET A 68 3.07 -23.19 -6.76
CA MET A 68 4.14 -24.05 -7.26
C MET A 68 5.51 -23.37 -7.16
N ALA A 69 5.61 -22.08 -7.52
CA ALA A 69 6.83 -21.29 -7.38
C ALA A 69 7.31 -21.20 -5.93
N ALA A 70 6.39 -21.07 -4.96
CA ALA A 70 6.73 -21.05 -3.53
C ALA A 70 7.21 -22.39 -2.96
N ALA A 71 7.00 -23.51 -3.66
CA ALA A 71 7.54 -24.81 -3.28
C ALA A 71 8.98 -25.04 -3.77
N MET A 72 9.55 -24.09 -4.51
CA MET A 72 10.90 -24.20 -5.07
C MET A 72 12.01 -23.92 -4.07
N THR A 73 13.07 -24.71 -4.15
CA THR A 73 14.32 -24.54 -3.40
C THR A 73 15.47 -24.01 -4.27
N ASN A 74 15.28 -23.94 -5.60
CA ASN A 74 16.31 -23.49 -6.54
C ASN A 74 16.03 -22.05 -7.01
N HIS A 75 16.79 -21.11 -6.43
CA HIS A 75 16.74 -19.67 -6.70
C HIS A 75 16.74 -19.32 -8.21
N LYS A 76 17.60 -19.95 -9.03
CA LYS A 76 17.68 -19.64 -10.48
C LYS A 76 16.41 -20.01 -11.25
N ARG A 77 15.75 -21.13 -10.91
CA ARG A 77 14.48 -21.49 -11.56
C ARG A 77 13.31 -20.68 -11.02
N LEU A 78 13.35 -20.27 -9.75
CA LEU A 78 12.36 -19.34 -9.21
C LEU A 78 12.40 -18.00 -9.95
N GLN A 79 13.60 -17.44 -10.15
CA GLN A 79 13.84 -16.26 -11.00
C GLN A 79 13.31 -16.48 -12.42
N LEU A 80 13.59 -17.64 -13.04
CA LEU A 80 13.04 -17.97 -14.35
C LEU A 80 11.50 -17.95 -14.35
N LEU A 81 10.84 -18.65 -13.43
CA LEU A 81 9.37 -18.67 -13.34
C LEU A 81 8.78 -17.26 -13.17
N LEU A 82 9.34 -16.45 -12.27
CA LEU A 82 8.82 -15.10 -12.03
C LEU A 82 9.13 -14.14 -13.19
N SER A 83 10.23 -14.34 -13.93
CA SER A 83 10.51 -13.62 -15.18
C SER A 83 9.54 -14.01 -16.33
N LEU A 84 9.13 -15.28 -16.42
CA LEU A 84 8.08 -15.70 -17.36
C LEU A 84 6.74 -15.03 -17.03
N LEU A 85 6.43 -14.88 -15.73
CA LEU A 85 5.26 -14.15 -15.25
C LEU A 85 5.37 -12.63 -15.51
N GLU A 86 6.56 -12.04 -15.38
CA GLU A 86 6.84 -10.64 -15.78
C GLU A 86 6.59 -10.44 -17.28
N ASN A 87 7.08 -11.35 -18.11
CA ASN A 87 6.87 -11.32 -19.56
C ASN A 87 5.40 -11.45 -19.95
N LEU A 88 4.59 -12.24 -19.21
CA LEU A 88 3.13 -12.31 -19.43
C LEU A 88 2.41 -10.99 -19.16
N VAL A 89 2.91 -10.19 -18.21
CA VAL A 89 2.40 -8.85 -17.93
C VAL A 89 2.88 -7.85 -18.98
N THR A 90 4.17 -7.87 -19.31
CA THR A 90 4.78 -6.96 -20.31
C THR A 90 4.22 -7.18 -21.72
N SER A 91 3.84 -8.41 -22.07
CA SER A 91 3.14 -8.76 -23.32
C SER A 91 1.62 -8.48 -23.29
N ASN A 92 1.09 -7.91 -22.20
CA ASN A 92 -0.33 -7.61 -21.97
C ASN A 92 -1.27 -8.83 -21.99
N VAL A 93 -0.76 -10.05 -21.78
CA VAL A 93 -1.58 -11.26 -21.60
C VAL A 93 -2.26 -11.26 -20.23
N LEU A 94 -1.55 -10.80 -19.20
CA LEU A 94 -2.06 -10.65 -17.83
C LEU A 94 -2.04 -9.18 -17.40
N ALA A 95 -3.08 -8.75 -16.68
CA ALA A 95 -3.10 -7.43 -16.07
C ALA A 95 -2.14 -7.37 -14.88
N ALA A 96 -1.21 -6.40 -14.87
CA ALA A 96 -0.25 -6.18 -13.79
C ALA A 96 -0.91 -6.16 -12.39
N ARG A 97 -2.10 -5.54 -12.31
CA ARG A 97 -2.89 -5.46 -11.09
C ARG A 97 -3.28 -6.83 -10.52
N LEU A 98 -3.79 -7.72 -11.39
CA LEU A 98 -4.20 -9.07 -11.00
C LEU A 98 -3.01 -9.85 -10.45
N VAL A 99 -1.84 -9.74 -11.08
CA VAL A 99 -0.61 -10.41 -10.63
C VAL A 99 -0.16 -9.86 -9.28
N CYS A 100 -0.09 -8.53 -9.09
CA CYS A 100 0.26 -7.93 -7.80
C CYS A 100 -0.72 -8.32 -6.67
N GLU A 101 -2.03 -8.29 -6.94
CA GLU A 101 -3.06 -8.69 -5.97
C GLU A 101 -2.95 -10.19 -5.64
N CYS A 102 -2.69 -11.08 -6.61
CA CYS A 102 -2.45 -12.50 -6.37
C CYS A 102 -1.19 -12.78 -5.55
N ILE A 103 -0.09 -12.05 -5.79
CA ILE A 103 1.16 -12.17 -5.03
C ILE A 103 0.93 -11.78 -3.57
N LEU A 104 0.34 -10.60 -3.31
CA LEU A 104 0.10 -10.12 -1.95
C LEU A 104 -0.87 -11.01 -1.17
N ASN A 105 -1.90 -11.54 -1.85
CA ASN A 105 -2.88 -12.46 -1.28
C ASN A 105 -2.40 -13.93 -1.23
N CYS A 106 -1.14 -14.23 -1.58
CA CYS A 106 -0.61 -15.58 -1.49
C CYS A 106 -0.28 -15.95 -0.03
N ASP A 107 -0.87 -17.03 0.47
CA ASP A 107 -0.60 -17.57 1.83
C ASP A 107 0.87 -17.98 2.02
N LYS A 108 1.56 -18.32 0.92
CA LYS A 108 2.98 -18.67 0.91
C LYS A 108 3.91 -17.46 0.87
N LEU A 109 3.40 -16.24 0.63
CA LEU A 109 4.22 -15.02 0.73
C LEU A 109 4.46 -14.68 2.20
N GLN A 110 5.48 -15.32 2.76
CA GLN A 110 5.93 -15.25 4.16
C GLN A 110 7.45 -14.98 4.18
N TYR A 111 7.92 -14.15 5.12
CA TYR A 111 9.32 -13.69 5.13
C TYR A 111 10.34 -14.82 5.38
N GLN A 112 9.89 -15.96 5.91
CA GLN A 112 10.70 -17.16 6.12
C GLN A 112 11.09 -17.86 4.81
N LEU A 113 10.32 -17.67 3.73
CA LEU A 113 10.67 -18.13 2.39
C LEU A 113 11.44 -17.01 1.67
N GLU A 114 12.70 -16.84 2.05
CA GLU A 114 13.57 -15.72 1.64
C GLU A 114 13.57 -15.46 0.13
N ASP A 115 13.94 -16.47 -0.67
CA ASP A 115 14.00 -16.35 -2.14
C ASP A 115 12.64 -15.97 -2.74
N PHE A 116 11.58 -16.68 -2.35
CA PHE A 116 10.22 -16.44 -2.84
C PHE A 116 9.73 -15.03 -2.50
N TRP A 117 9.99 -14.58 -1.28
CA TRP A 117 9.66 -13.24 -0.83
C TRP A 117 10.38 -12.17 -1.64
N ILE A 118 11.71 -12.26 -1.76
CA ILE A 118 12.53 -11.26 -2.46
C ILE A 118 12.09 -11.15 -3.91
N GLU A 119 12.02 -12.27 -4.64
CA GLU A 119 11.68 -12.28 -6.06
C GLU A 119 10.23 -11.83 -6.32
N CYS A 120 9.28 -12.11 -5.41
CA CYS A 120 7.92 -11.57 -5.50
C CYS A 120 7.88 -10.03 -5.37
N PHE A 121 8.65 -9.44 -4.45
CA PHE A 121 8.71 -7.98 -4.31
C PHE A 121 9.52 -7.32 -5.44
N VAL A 122 10.53 -7.99 -6.01
CA VAL A 122 11.22 -7.55 -7.24
C VAL A 122 10.25 -7.55 -8.43
N LEU A 123 9.47 -8.61 -8.63
CA LEU A 123 8.46 -8.68 -9.67
C LEU A 123 7.42 -7.55 -9.54
N ILE A 124 6.88 -7.33 -8.34
CA ILE A 124 5.98 -6.19 -8.07
C ILE A 124 6.66 -4.86 -8.44
N ARG A 125 7.94 -4.66 -8.07
CA ARG A 125 8.69 -3.43 -8.36
C ARG A 125 8.80 -3.15 -9.87
N HIS A 126 8.86 -4.18 -10.71
CA HIS A 126 8.91 -4.02 -12.16
C HIS A 126 7.51 -3.71 -12.74
N ILE A 127 6.50 -4.49 -12.40
CA ILE A 127 5.19 -4.43 -13.07
C ILE A 127 4.23 -3.35 -12.52
N ILE A 128 4.45 -2.81 -11.32
CA ILE A 128 3.53 -1.86 -10.67
C ILE A 128 3.26 -0.58 -11.48
N GLY A 129 4.15 -0.21 -12.41
CA GLY A 129 3.93 0.90 -13.35
C GLY A 129 2.73 0.70 -14.29
N GLY A 130 2.30 -0.55 -14.52
CA GLY A 130 1.11 -0.89 -15.31
C GLY A 130 -0.20 -0.91 -14.51
N VAL A 131 -0.21 -0.46 -13.26
CA VAL A 131 -1.38 -0.52 -12.36
C VAL A 131 -2.02 0.87 -12.21
N ASP A 132 -3.35 0.92 -12.16
CA ASP A 132 -4.09 2.16 -11.93
C ASP A 132 -3.86 2.71 -10.50
N TYR A 133 -3.95 4.03 -10.31
CA TYR A 133 -3.66 4.67 -9.01
C TYR A 133 -4.49 4.15 -7.83
N LYS A 134 -5.69 3.56 -8.06
CA LYS A 134 -6.47 2.91 -7.00
C LYS A 134 -5.91 1.53 -6.70
N GLY A 135 -5.55 0.75 -7.72
CA GLY A 135 -4.81 -0.50 -7.56
C GLY A 135 -3.49 -0.32 -6.81
N VAL A 136 -2.69 0.68 -7.17
CA VAL A 136 -1.43 1.01 -6.47
C VAL A 136 -1.66 1.34 -4.99
N ARG A 137 -2.77 2.04 -4.65
CA ARG A 137 -3.15 2.32 -3.26
C ARG A 137 -3.47 1.04 -2.47
N GLU A 138 -4.14 0.06 -3.07
CA GLU A 138 -4.43 -1.21 -2.40
C GLU A 138 -3.16 -2.08 -2.27
N ILE A 139 -2.31 -2.12 -3.31
CA ILE A 139 -0.98 -2.76 -3.26
C ILE A 139 -0.15 -2.17 -2.11
N MET A 140 -0.12 -0.84 -1.97
CA MET A 140 0.56 -0.14 -0.87
C MET A 140 0.03 -0.56 0.52
N LYS A 141 -1.27 -0.86 0.67
CA LYS A 141 -1.81 -1.41 1.93
C LYS A 141 -1.28 -2.82 2.19
N GLY A 142 -1.37 -3.71 1.20
CA GLY A 142 -0.84 -5.07 1.31
C GLY A 142 0.66 -5.10 1.62
N CYS A 143 1.47 -4.21 1.03
CA CYS A 143 2.88 -4.06 1.40
C CYS A 143 3.07 -3.65 2.87
N LYS A 144 2.24 -2.75 3.42
CA LYS A 144 2.30 -2.37 4.85
C LYS A 144 1.88 -3.51 5.78
N GLU A 145 0.84 -4.26 5.42
CA GLU A 145 0.37 -5.44 6.16
C GLU A 145 1.44 -6.54 6.18
N LYS A 146 2.04 -6.84 5.01
CA LYS A 146 3.18 -7.77 4.91
C LYS A 146 4.40 -7.28 5.71
N ALA A 147 4.69 -5.97 5.74
CA ALA A 147 5.77 -5.42 6.57
C ALA A 147 5.56 -5.64 8.08
N GLN A 148 4.32 -5.66 8.57
CA GLN A 148 3.99 -5.97 9.97
C GLN A 148 4.22 -7.44 10.35
N THR A 149 4.34 -8.34 9.38
CA THR A 149 4.65 -9.76 9.63
C THR A 149 6.14 -9.99 9.94
N ILE A 150 7.02 -9.06 9.55
CA ILE A 150 8.46 -9.15 9.79
C ILE A 150 8.75 -8.79 11.26
N PRO A 151 9.55 -9.58 11.99
CA PRO A 151 9.86 -9.31 13.39
C PRO A 151 10.66 -8.01 13.56
N ALA A 152 10.26 -7.20 14.56
CA ALA A 152 10.93 -5.93 14.85
C ALA A 152 12.42 -6.08 15.21
N ARG A 153 12.84 -7.23 15.74
CA ARG A 153 14.26 -7.56 15.89
C ARG A 153 14.74 -8.23 14.59
N LEU A 154 15.45 -7.46 13.76
CA LEU A 154 16.05 -7.97 12.53
C LEU A 154 17.39 -8.65 12.82
N ASP A 155 17.50 -9.92 12.43
CA ASP A 155 18.78 -10.57 12.22
C ASP A 155 19.32 -10.22 10.81
N ALA A 156 20.64 -10.37 10.60
CA ALA A 156 21.28 -9.99 9.33
C ALA A 156 20.69 -10.73 8.11
N SER A 157 20.21 -11.96 8.30
CA SER A 157 19.56 -12.81 7.30
C SER A 157 18.14 -12.37 6.91
N ILE A 158 17.51 -11.44 7.64
CA ILE A 158 16.14 -10.96 7.36
C ILE A 158 16.16 -9.57 6.67
N GLN A 159 17.34 -8.96 6.53
CA GLN A 159 17.50 -7.64 5.92
C GLN A 159 17.20 -7.61 4.40
N PRO A 160 17.61 -8.61 3.58
CA PRO A 160 17.30 -8.63 2.15
C PRO A 160 15.79 -8.62 1.84
N GLN A 161 15.02 -9.43 2.58
CA GLN A 161 13.56 -9.58 2.47
C GLN A 161 12.87 -8.24 2.79
N LEU A 162 13.30 -7.57 3.86
CA LEU A 162 12.78 -6.25 4.21
C LEU A 162 13.22 -5.18 3.19
N LYS A 163 14.43 -5.27 2.63
CA LYS A 163 14.89 -4.30 1.62
C LYS A 163 14.13 -4.45 0.30
N ALA A 164 13.79 -5.66 -0.12
CA ALA A 164 12.95 -5.88 -1.31
C ALA A 164 11.58 -5.18 -1.16
N LEU A 165 10.94 -5.30 0.02
CA LEU A 165 9.70 -4.60 0.33
C LEU A 165 9.88 -3.07 0.43
N GLU A 166 10.95 -2.61 1.09
CA GLU A 166 11.30 -1.19 1.18
C GLU A 166 11.48 -0.56 -0.21
N ASN A 167 12.13 -1.25 -1.16
CA ASN A 167 12.33 -0.77 -2.53
C ASN A 167 11.00 -0.58 -3.31
N VAL A 168 9.98 -1.41 -3.04
CA VAL A 168 8.64 -1.24 -3.62
C VAL A 168 7.96 0.00 -3.02
N LEU A 169 8.02 0.18 -1.70
CA LEU A 169 7.45 1.35 -1.03
C LEU A 169 8.17 2.65 -1.44
N GLU A 170 9.49 2.64 -1.54
CA GLU A 170 10.30 3.77 -2.05
C GLU A 170 9.84 4.21 -3.44
N TYR A 171 9.50 3.27 -4.34
CA TYR A 171 9.01 3.58 -5.68
C TYR A 171 7.55 4.05 -5.72
N ILE A 172 6.67 3.47 -4.89
CA ILE A 172 5.29 3.97 -4.71
C ILE A 172 5.29 5.41 -4.18
N PHE A 173 6.30 5.76 -3.37
CA PHE A 173 6.44 7.07 -2.74
C PHE A 173 7.23 8.07 -3.60
N ASP A 174 7.83 7.64 -4.71
CA ASP A 174 8.52 8.53 -5.63
C ASP A 174 7.52 9.41 -6.40
N ARG A 175 7.60 10.71 -6.14
CA ARG A 175 6.76 11.72 -6.80
C ARG A 175 7.05 11.82 -8.30
N ASN A 176 8.25 11.41 -8.76
CA ASN A 176 8.62 11.40 -10.17
C ASN A 176 8.04 10.19 -10.90
N ALA A 177 7.96 9.03 -10.24
CA ALA A 177 7.27 7.84 -10.76
C ALA A 177 5.75 8.06 -10.91
N CYS A 178 5.17 8.98 -10.12
CA CYS A 178 3.78 9.46 -10.26
C CYS A 178 2.69 8.36 -10.24
N LEU A 179 2.97 7.22 -9.60
CA LEU A 179 2.08 6.04 -9.58
C LEU A 179 0.73 6.29 -8.89
N LEU A 180 0.70 7.19 -7.90
CA LEU A 180 -0.54 7.69 -7.29
C LEU A 180 -0.35 9.10 -6.70
N PRO A 181 -1.43 9.90 -6.55
CA PRO A 181 -1.34 11.21 -5.92
C PRO A 181 -0.83 11.11 -4.47
N GLY A 182 0.26 11.80 -4.15
CA GLY A 182 0.89 11.74 -2.82
C GLY A 182 -0.05 12.13 -1.66
N TYR A 183 -1.10 12.92 -1.92
CA TYR A 183 -2.13 13.22 -0.93
C TYR A 183 -2.89 11.97 -0.46
N PHE A 184 -3.12 10.99 -1.35
CA PHE A 184 -3.68 9.70 -0.95
C PHE A 184 -2.69 8.89 -0.11
N ILE A 185 -1.40 8.90 -0.45
CA ILE A 185 -0.36 8.23 0.36
C ILE A 185 -0.38 8.78 1.80
N VAL A 186 -0.29 10.11 1.99
CA VAL A 186 -0.36 10.72 3.34
C VAL A 186 -1.68 10.44 4.04
N THR A 187 -2.81 10.54 3.34
CA THR A 187 -4.13 10.24 3.90
C THR A 187 -4.18 8.81 4.47
N GLU A 188 -3.65 7.82 3.75
CA GLU A 188 -3.65 6.42 4.18
C GLU A 188 -2.55 6.08 5.20
N ILE A 189 -1.46 6.85 5.25
CA ILE A 189 -0.47 6.76 6.33
C ILE A 189 -1.09 7.28 7.62
N GLN A 190 -1.68 8.48 7.62
CA GLN A 190 -2.21 9.09 8.84
C GLN A 190 -3.45 8.39 9.39
N LYS A 191 -4.26 7.71 8.55
CA LYS A 191 -5.33 6.84 9.04
C LYS A 191 -4.80 5.61 9.79
N ALA A 192 -3.73 4.99 9.27
CA ALA A 192 -3.17 3.78 9.85
C ALA A 192 -2.27 4.06 11.06
N TYR A 193 -1.55 5.19 11.03
CA TYR A 193 -0.51 5.58 11.99
C TYR A 193 -0.72 7.02 12.47
N PRO A 194 -1.82 7.30 13.19
CA PRO A 194 -2.08 8.63 13.75
C PRO A 194 -0.93 9.06 14.68
N ASP A 195 -0.64 10.37 14.70
CA ASP A 195 0.48 10.99 15.41
C ASP A 195 1.88 10.40 15.11
N GLY A 196 2.04 9.64 14.01
CA GLY A 196 3.29 8.93 13.70
C GLY A 196 3.62 7.81 14.69
N LYS A 197 2.60 7.27 15.39
CA LYS A 197 2.74 6.13 16.31
C LYS A 197 2.46 4.81 15.59
N ASN A 198 3.01 3.73 16.13
CA ASN A 198 2.77 2.35 15.66
C ASN A 198 3.13 2.07 14.19
N TRP A 199 4.23 2.66 13.69
CA TRP A 199 4.77 2.39 12.35
C TRP A 199 4.81 0.88 12.03
N PRO A 200 4.56 0.46 10.77
CA PRO A 200 4.45 -0.96 10.41
C PRO A 200 5.75 -1.72 10.67
N HIS A 201 6.88 -1.04 10.46
CA HIS A 201 8.21 -1.53 10.85
C HIS A 201 9.14 -0.33 11.10
N TRP A 202 10.02 -0.40 12.09
CA TRP A 202 10.89 0.72 12.48
C TRP A 202 11.83 1.19 11.34
N LYS A 203 12.27 0.26 10.48
CA LYS A 203 13.08 0.55 9.30
C LYS A 203 12.35 1.52 8.34
N LEU A 204 11.06 1.28 8.11
CA LEU A 204 10.22 2.08 7.23
C LEU A 204 9.85 3.43 7.84
N ALA A 205 10.01 3.62 9.16
CA ALA A 205 9.59 4.83 9.86
C ALA A 205 10.18 6.10 9.23
N LYS A 206 11.45 6.08 8.80
CA LYS A 206 12.10 7.23 8.13
C LYS A 206 11.48 7.57 6.77
N LEU A 207 11.15 6.55 5.96
CA LEU A 207 10.47 6.75 4.67
C LEU A 207 9.09 7.37 4.87
N LEU A 208 8.31 6.78 5.79
CA LEU A 208 6.95 7.24 6.10
C LEU A 208 6.93 8.63 6.75
N SER A 209 7.82 8.90 7.71
CA SER A 209 7.91 10.19 8.40
C SER A 209 8.33 11.31 7.44
N ASN A 210 9.35 11.08 6.62
CA ASN A 210 9.81 12.08 5.64
C ASN A 210 8.73 12.39 4.60
N PHE A 211 7.97 11.37 4.17
CA PHE A 211 6.89 11.57 3.23
C PHE A 211 5.72 12.36 3.85
N VAL A 212 5.31 12.04 5.08
CA VAL A 212 4.30 12.82 5.81
C VAL A 212 4.78 14.25 6.05
N GLU A 213 6.00 14.44 6.53
CA GLU A 213 6.60 15.76 6.81
C GLU A 213 6.62 16.67 5.57
N SER A 214 6.80 16.11 4.37
CA SER A 214 6.74 16.88 3.11
C SER A 214 5.39 17.54 2.82
N PHE A 215 4.32 17.19 3.55
CA PHE A 215 3.00 17.83 3.48
C PHE A 215 2.76 18.89 4.58
N ARG A 216 3.73 19.19 5.46
CA ARG A 216 3.57 20.25 6.49
C ARG A 216 3.25 21.61 5.86
N ASN A 217 3.91 21.97 4.76
CA ASN A 217 3.61 23.21 4.03
C ASN A 217 2.17 23.22 3.49
N THR A 218 1.66 22.09 3.04
CA THR A 218 0.26 21.95 2.60
C THR A 218 -0.72 22.08 3.77
N ALA A 219 -0.40 21.50 4.94
CA ALA A 219 -1.17 21.68 6.16
C ALA A 219 -1.22 23.16 6.58
N GLN A 220 -0.08 23.86 6.52
CA GLN A 220 0.03 25.28 6.82
C GLN A 220 -0.82 26.14 5.86
N MET A 221 -0.83 25.84 4.55
CA MET A 221 -1.66 26.55 3.56
C MET A 221 -3.17 26.46 3.84
N VAL A 222 -3.64 25.43 4.54
CA VAL A 222 -5.06 25.23 4.91
C VAL A 222 -5.34 25.47 6.39
N SER A 223 -4.39 26.07 7.12
CA SER A 223 -4.48 26.38 8.55
C SER A 223 -4.44 27.87 8.82
N ILE A 224 -5.15 28.31 9.85
CA ILE A 224 -5.05 29.70 10.34
C ILE A 224 -3.85 29.79 11.29
N VAL A 225 -2.88 30.67 10.96
CA VAL A 225 -1.69 30.87 11.80
C VAL A 225 -2.10 31.38 13.18
N GLY A 226 -1.79 30.63 14.23
CA GLY A 226 -2.13 30.99 15.61
C GLY A 226 -3.59 30.78 16.01
N HIS A 227 -4.38 29.99 15.26
CA HIS A 227 -5.81 29.78 15.50
C HIS A 227 -6.16 29.42 16.96
N SER A 228 -5.37 28.54 17.59
CA SER A 228 -5.55 28.11 18.99
C SER A 228 -5.37 29.22 20.04
N LYS A 229 -4.82 30.38 19.64
CA LYS A 229 -4.58 31.55 20.50
C LYS A 229 -5.50 32.74 20.16
N MET A 230 -6.22 32.65 19.04
CA MET A 230 -7.21 33.65 18.66
C MET A 230 -8.50 33.41 19.45
N LEU A 231 -9.16 34.51 19.84
CA LEU A 231 -10.39 34.48 20.62
C LEU A 231 -11.46 35.31 19.90
N PRO A 232 -12.70 34.82 19.79
CA PRO A 232 -13.79 35.59 19.20
C PRO A 232 -14.27 36.72 20.11
N VAL A 233 -14.93 37.72 19.51
CA VAL A 233 -15.90 38.55 20.25
C VAL A 233 -17.22 37.78 20.28
N VAL A 234 -17.81 37.63 21.46
CA VAL A 234 -19.08 36.91 21.62
C VAL A 234 -20.24 37.83 21.23
N GLU A 235 -20.81 37.57 20.05
CA GLU A 235 -22.00 38.27 19.55
C GLU A 235 -23.26 37.43 19.71
N HIS A 236 -24.39 38.10 19.94
CA HIS A 236 -25.73 37.51 20.03
C HIS A 236 -26.57 37.77 18.77
N THR A 237 -26.02 38.48 17.78
CA THR A 237 -26.71 39.06 16.63
C THR A 237 -26.73 38.15 15.39
N GLY A 238 -27.00 36.85 15.56
CA GLY A 238 -27.44 35.91 14.52
C GLY A 238 -26.52 35.64 13.30
N TYR A 239 -25.44 36.38 13.10
CA TYR A 239 -24.54 36.26 11.94
C TYR A 239 -23.52 35.11 12.05
N ALA A 240 -23.33 34.57 13.26
CA ALA A 240 -22.37 33.50 13.55
C ALA A 240 -22.66 32.17 12.81
N ASP A 241 -23.87 31.96 12.32
CA ASP A 241 -24.30 30.71 11.68
C ASP A 241 -23.89 30.56 10.21
N LEU A 242 -23.40 31.64 9.56
CA LEU A 242 -23.02 31.60 8.14
C LEU A 242 -21.60 31.05 7.90
N ILE A 243 -20.62 31.45 8.72
CA ILE A 243 -19.23 30.95 8.68
C ILE A 243 -18.65 31.01 10.10
N ASN A 244 -18.65 29.88 10.82
CA ASN A 244 -18.02 29.77 12.13
C ASN A 244 -16.65 29.08 12.01
N PRO A 245 -15.51 29.78 12.20
CA PRO A 245 -14.19 29.15 12.22
C PRO A 245 -13.91 28.37 13.52
N TRP A 246 -14.68 28.63 14.58
CA TRP A 246 -14.52 28.07 15.92
C TRP A 246 -15.26 26.74 16.13
N VAL A 247 -15.60 26.02 15.05
CA VAL A 247 -16.29 24.73 15.15
C VAL A 247 -15.36 23.68 15.76
N LEU A 248 -15.80 23.13 16.89
CA LEU A 248 -15.14 22.08 17.64
C LEU A 248 -15.92 20.77 17.53
N ASP A 249 -15.21 19.65 17.52
CA ASP A 249 -15.84 18.34 17.69
C ASP A 249 -16.44 18.19 19.10
N THR A 250 -17.66 17.67 19.20
CA THR A 250 -18.40 17.53 20.46
C THR A 250 -17.74 16.57 21.45
N THR A 251 -17.02 15.56 20.95
CA THR A 251 -16.46 14.49 21.79
C THR A 251 -15.03 14.75 22.23
N THR A 252 -14.22 15.38 21.38
CA THR A 252 -12.78 15.62 21.61
C THR A 252 -12.43 17.08 21.89
N LEU A 253 -13.36 18.02 21.64
CA LEU A 253 -13.17 19.47 21.71
C LEU A 253 -12.01 19.99 20.83
N LYS A 254 -11.60 19.23 19.81
CA LYS A 254 -10.58 19.62 18.82
C LYS A 254 -11.22 20.44 17.70
N PHE A 255 -10.43 21.24 16.98
CA PHE A 255 -10.91 21.90 15.77
C PHE A 255 -11.33 20.89 14.70
N SER A 256 -12.39 21.21 13.95
CA SER A 256 -12.81 20.42 12.78
C SER A 256 -11.90 20.71 11.58
N LEU A 257 -10.78 19.99 11.48
CA LEU A 257 -9.75 20.17 10.44
C LEU A 257 -10.08 19.41 9.15
N LYS A 258 -9.64 19.95 8.00
CA LYS A 258 -10.00 19.41 6.67
C LYS A 258 -9.03 18.32 6.20
N GLY A 259 -9.44 17.07 6.36
CA GLY A 259 -8.69 15.92 5.86
C GLY A 259 -7.49 15.56 6.74
N ASN A 260 -6.71 14.58 6.28
CA ASN A 260 -5.65 13.97 7.09
C ASN A 260 -4.31 14.52 6.63
N LEU A 261 -3.95 15.69 7.16
CA LEU A 261 -2.68 16.39 6.92
C LEU A 261 -1.89 16.51 8.24
N PRO A 262 -0.55 16.68 8.19
CA PRO A 262 0.29 16.89 9.36
C PRO A 262 0.12 18.30 9.91
N TYR A 263 -1.02 18.53 10.57
CA TYR A 263 -1.33 19.77 11.27
C TYR A 263 -0.44 19.95 12.50
N ASP A 264 -0.20 21.21 12.88
CA ASP A 264 0.50 21.55 14.11
C ASP A 264 -0.24 20.98 15.34
N GLU A 265 0.51 20.51 16.33
CA GLU A 265 -0.06 19.87 17.52
C GLU A 265 -1.09 20.75 18.24
N ASP A 266 -0.91 22.08 18.22
CA ASP A 266 -1.79 23.04 18.88
C ASP A 266 -3.19 23.09 18.27
N LEU A 267 -3.36 22.66 17.02
CA LEU A 267 -4.66 22.48 16.37
C LEU A 267 -5.27 21.10 16.69
N LEU A 268 -4.42 20.11 16.96
CA LEU A 268 -4.79 18.72 17.26
C LEU A 268 -5.11 18.47 18.74
N LYS A 269 -4.84 19.43 19.63
CA LYS A 269 -5.16 19.41 21.06
C LYS A 269 -6.62 19.87 21.31
N PRO A 270 -7.27 19.43 22.41
CA PRO A 270 -8.58 19.97 22.81
C PRO A 270 -8.51 21.46 23.13
N GLN A 271 -9.42 22.26 22.57
CA GLN A 271 -9.44 23.73 22.67
C GLN A 271 -10.21 24.21 23.92
N THR A 272 -9.85 23.67 25.08
CA THR A 272 -10.54 23.94 26.35
C THR A 272 -10.45 25.41 26.79
N GLY A 273 -9.31 26.08 26.50
CA GLY A 273 -9.13 27.51 26.79
C GLY A 273 -10.09 28.41 26.01
N LEU A 274 -10.27 28.13 24.72
CA LEU A 274 -11.22 28.83 23.85
C LEU A 274 -12.66 28.64 24.36
N LEU A 275 -13.08 27.38 24.59
CA LEU A 275 -14.43 27.08 25.07
C LEU A 275 -14.71 27.73 26.43
N ARG A 276 -13.74 27.69 27.35
CA ARG A 276 -13.83 28.34 28.66
C ARG A 276 -14.00 29.86 28.53
N TYR A 277 -13.17 30.51 27.71
CA TYR A 277 -13.25 31.95 27.47
C TYR A 277 -14.64 32.37 26.97
N VAL A 278 -15.22 31.63 26.01
CA VAL A 278 -16.57 31.90 25.48
C VAL A 278 -17.64 31.68 26.55
N LEU A 279 -17.56 30.59 27.35
CA LEU A 279 -18.48 30.32 28.45
C LEU A 279 -18.45 31.38 29.56
N GLU A 280 -17.31 32.03 29.78
CA GLU A 280 -17.17 33.14 30.75
C GLU A 280 -17.81 34.45 30.26
N GLN A 281 -18.17 34.58 28.96
CA GLN A 281 -18.84 35.77 28.44
C GLN A 281 -20.37 35.74 28.62
N PRO A 282 -21.03 36.89 28.86
CA PRO A 282 -22.48 36.98 28.87
C PRO A 282 -23.07 36.73 27.47
N TYR A 283 -24.31 36.22 27.41
CA TYR A 283 -25.05 35.89 26.17
C TYR A 283 -24.38 34.86 25.24
N SER A 284 -23.36 34.15 25.71
CA SER A 284 -22.58 33.17 24.94
C SER A 284 -23.30 31.89 24.50
N ARG A 285 -24.50 31.60 25.05
CA ARG A 285 -25.24 30.34 24.85
C ARG A 285 -25.32 29.93 23.38
N ASP A 286 -25.76 30.83 22.51
CA ASP A 286 -26.05 30.49 21.11
C ASP A 286 -24.75 30.28 20.31
N MET A 287 -23.70 31.03 20.65
CA MET A 287 -22.35 30.81 20.11
C MET A 287 -21.76 29.47 20.55
N VAL A 288 -21.90 29.08 21.83
CA VAL A 288 -21.44 27.77 22.32
C VAL A 288 -22.19 26.64 21.62
N CYS A 289 -23.51 26.78 21.42
CA CYS A 289 -24.29 25.82 20.66
C CYS A 289 -23.84 25.72 19.20
N SER A 290 -23.53 26.85 18.54
CA SER A 290 -23.00 26.87 17.17
C SER A 290 -21.61 26.21 17.09
N MET A 291 -20.69 26.57 17.98
CA MET A 291 -19.33 26.01 18.05
C MET A 291 -19.31 24.49 18.24
N LEU A 292 -20.22 23.97 19.05
CA LEU A 292 -20.33 22.53 19.35
C LEU A 292 -21.39 21.81 18.49
N GLY A 293 -22.00 22.48 17.50
CA GLY A 293 -23.07 21.88 16.68
C GLY A 293 -24.30 21.41 17.48
N LEU A 294 -24.52 21.94 18.69
CA LEU A 294 -25.63 21.60 19.60
C LEU A 294 -26.93 22.31 19.19
N GLN A 295 -27.32 22.16 17.93
CA GLN A 295 -28.67 22.50 17.49
C GLN A 295 -29.66 21.46 18.04
N ASN A 296 -30.91 21.85 18.30
CA ASN A 296 -31.86 21.06 19.10
C ASN A 296 -32.31 19.73 18.44
N SER A 297 -31.48 18.68 18.50
CA SER A 297 -31.84 17.29 18.14
C SER A 297 -32.82 16.62 19.13
N LYS A 298 -33.71 17.39 19.76
CA LYS A 298 -34.66 16.93 20.80
C LYS A 298 -36.13 17.18 20.48
N ASN A 299 -36.47 17.61 19.26
CA ASN A 299 -37.85 17.89 18.84
C ASN A 299 -38.46 16.88 17.83
N ASN A 300 -37.97 15.63 17.80
CA ASN A 300 -38.59 14.54 17.02
C ASN A 300 -38.83 13.28 17.88
N VAL A 301 -39.52 13.47 19.02
CA VAL A 301 -40.23 12.38 19.73
C VAL A 301 -41.60 12.91 20.16
N VAL A 302 -42.59 12.72 19.27
CA VAL A 302 -44.03 12.63 19.56
C VAL A 302 -44.58 11.54 18.64
#